data_AF-B4ID77-F1
#
_entry.id   AF-B4ID77-F1
#
_cell.length_a   1.000
_cell.length_b   1.000
_cell.length_c   1.000
_cell.angle_alpha   90.00
_cell.angle_beta   90.00
_cell.angle_gamma   90.00
#
_symmetry.space_group_name_H-M   'P 1'
#
loop_
_entity.id
_entity.type
_entity.pdbx_description
1 polymer ?
#
loop_
_entity_poly.entity_id
_entity_poly.type
_entity_poly.pdbx_seq_one_letter_code
_entity_poly.pdbx_strand_id
1 'polypeptide(L)'
;MILALIWIMGVGVPATAQAYSSKDLLTWMQSSNFGYQVLQQALNDNQSSSASEASCLAEVRLLLKGAEAKSLPALRVFDAWGKFPQGLLYGHFMDMGNYESCLSLDLSKSLGNVMTTNAGAKYCLSRMQFESLLMEAAGADALTLSIGTCIPSSCSAAQLSRWMSGHLKEMFGQNSTEATLVQEKDCTLAHRDPMNGLDWFAV
;
A
#
# COMPACT_ATOMS: atom_id res chain seq x y z
N MET A 1 -21.88 -69.89 -1.06
CA MET A 1 -21.36 -68.77 -0.26
C MET A 1 -20.21 -68.15 -1.04
N ILE A 2 -20.45 -67.33 -2.06
CA ILE A 2 -20.72 -65.88 -1.99
C ILE A 2 -19.85 -65.19 -0.93
N LEU A 3 -18.75 -64.59 -1.36
CA LEU A 3 -18.29 -63.31 -0.82
C LEU A 3 -17.66 -62.51 -1.95
N ALA A 4 -18.43 -61.55 -2.43
CA ALA A 4 -18.03 -60.52 -3.36
C ALA A 4 -17.12 -59.52 -2.62
N LEU A 5 -15.96 -59.20 -3.20
CA LEU A 5 -15.13 -58.07 -2.79
C LEU A 5 -14.96 -57.14 -4.00
N ILE A 6 -15.99 -56.29 -4.13
CA ILE A 6 -15.94 -54.85 -4.33
C ILE A 6 -14.75 -54.35 -5.19
N TRP A 7 -15.05 -54.13 -6.47
CA TRP A 7 -14.39 -53.13 -7.30
C TRP A 7 -14.55 -51.75 -6.63
N ILE A 8 -13.51 -51.26 -5.97
CA ILE A 8 -13.42 -49.84 -5.68
C ILE A 8 -13.06 -49.19 -7.01
N MET A 9 -14.04 -48.55 -7.64
CA MET A 9 -13.79 -47.59 -8.71
C MET A 9 -12.77 -46.59 -8.19
N GLY A 10 -11.53 -46.72 -8.64
CA GLY A 10 -10.55 -45.64 -8.58
C GLY A 10 -11.12 -44.51 -9.42
N VAL A 11 -11.83 -43.60 -8.77
CA VAL A 11 -12.14 -42.29 -9.35
C VAL A 11 -10.78 -41.65 -9.58
N GLY A 12 -10.35 -41.69 -10.85
CA GLY A 12 -9.17 -40.98 -11.29
C GLY A 12 -9.34 -39.52 -10.89
N VAL A 13 -8.60 -39.08 -9.89
CA VAL A 13 -8.32 -37.66 -9.70
C VAL A 13 -7.74 -37.21 -11.04
N PRO A 14 -8.39 -36.28 -11.77
CA PRO A 14 -7.82 -35.81 -13.02
C PRO A 14 -6.44 -35.25 -12.69
N ALA A 15 -5.43 -35.88 -13.28
CA ALA A 15 -4.06 -35.40 -13.18
C ALA A 15 -4.02 -33.98 -13.77
N THR A 16 -3.34 -33.11 -13.02
CA THR A 16 -2.89 -31.75 -13.37
C THR A 16 -3.96 -30.67 -13.49
N ALA A 17 -4.51 -30.23 -12.36
CA ALA A 17 -4.75 -28.79 -12.21
C ALA A 17 -3.37 -28.11 -12.14
N GLN A 18 -2.89 -27.54 -13.25
CA GLN A 18 -1.69 -26.71 -13.24
C GLN A 18 -1.97 -25.46 -12.40
N ALA A 19 -1.42 -25.42 -11.18
CA ALA A 19 -1.51 -24.25 -10.33
C ALA A 19 -0.61 -23.14 -10.90
N TYR A 20 -1.07 -21.89 -10.80
CA TYR A 20 -0.24 -20.74 -11.13
C TYR A 20 0.98 -20.65 -10.20
N SER A 21 2.11 -20.22 -10.74
CA SER A 21 3.34 -20.06 -9.97
C SER A 21 3.20 -18.92 -8.97
N SER A 22 3.66 -19.14 -7.73
CA SER A 22 3.72 -18.08 -6.72
C SER A 22 4.58 -16.91 -7.17
N LYS A 23 5.62 -17.16 -8.00
CA LYS A 23 6.47 -16.12 -8.56
C LYS A 23 5.68 -15.18 -9.49
N ASP A 24 4.79 -15.74 -10.31
CA ASP A 24 3.98 -14.98 -11.26
C ASP A 24 2.92 -14.16 -10.52
N LEU A 25 2.30 -14.75 -9.48
CA LEU A 25 1.38 -14.02 -8.60
C LEU A 25 2.05 -12.81 -7.96
N LEU A 26 3.26 -12.98 -7.39
CA LEU A 26 3.98 -11.88 -6.75
C LEU A 26 4.39 -10.79 -7.75
N THR A 27 4.77 -11.17 -8.96
CA THR A 27 5.08 -10.21 -10.03
C THR A 27 3.83 -9.43 -10.46
N TRP A 28 2.68 -10.11 -10.61
CA TRP A 28 1.42 -9.44 -10.91
C TRP A 28 1.01 -8.48 -9.79
N MET A 29 1.08 -8.93 -8.53
CA MET A 29 0.76 -8.10 -7.36
C MET A 29 1.55 -6.79 -7.39
N GLN A 30 2.86 -6.84 -7.64
CA GLN A 30 3.71 -5.64 -7.73
C GLN A 30 3.27 -4.69 -8.85
N SER A 31 3.05 -5.23 -10.05
CA SER A 31 2.67 -4.41 -11.22
C SER A 31 1.32 -3.70 -11.05
N SER A 32 0.41 -4.34 -10.31
CA SER A 32 -0.94 -3.83 -10.02
C SER A 32 -1.02 -2.95 -8.76
N ASN A 33 0.05 -2.89 -7.96
CA ASN A 33 0.01 -2.20 -6.68
C ASN A 33 0.25 -0.70 -6.87
N PHE A 34 -0.76 0.10 -6.55
CA PHE A 34 -0.69 1.56 -6.63
C PHE A 34 0.45 2.14 -5.77
N GLY A 35 0.66 1.61 -4.57
CA GLY A 35 1.76 2.03 -3.70
C GLY A 35 3.14 1.75 -4.28
N TYR A 36 3.32 0.59 -4.92
CA TYR A 36 4.57 0.25 -5.61
C TYR A 36 4.89 1.26 -6.71
N GLN A 37 3.90 1.62 -7.53
CA GLN A 37 4.07 2.61 -8.60
C GLN A 37 4.38 4.02 -8.05
N VAL A 38 3.67 4.46 -7.00
CA VAL A 38 3.94 5.73 -6.32
C VAL A 38 5.36 5.77 -5.74
N LEU A 39 5.81 4.69 -5.12
CA LEU A 39 7.16 4.63 -4.56
C LEU A 39 8.24 4.48 -5.65
N GLN A 40 7.94 3.87 -6.79
CA GLN A 40 8.84 3.92 -7.95
C GLN A 40 9.02 5.37 -8.44
N GLN A 41 7.96 6.17 -8.44
CA GLN A 41 8.04 7.58 -8.80
C GLN A 41 8.91 8.40 -7.83
N ALA A 42 9.02 7.98 -6.57
CA ALA A 42 9.94 8.60 -5.61
C ALA A 42 11.41 8.56 -6.07
N LEU A 43 11.80 7.58 -6.91
CA LEU A 43 13.17 7.48 -7.42
C LEU A 43 13.51 8.59 -8.43
N ASN A 44 12.49 9.19 -9.04
CA ASN A 44 12.61 10.32 -9.97
C ASN A 44 12.47 11.67 -9.25
N ASP A 45 12.30 11.68 -7.92
CA ASP A 45 12.12 12.90 -7.15
C ASP A 45 13.44 13.66 -7.00
N ASN A 46 13.59 14.70 -7.81
CA ASN A 46 14.74 15.61 -7.77
C ASN A 46 14.60 16.72 -6.69
N GLN A 47 13.50 16.76 -5.93
CA GLN A 47 13.22 17.79 -4.93
C GLN A 47 13.58 17.37 -3.48
N SER A 48 14.18 16.20 -3.27
CA SER A 48 14.65 15.73 -1.95
C SER A 48 15.81 16.60 -1.45
N SER A 49 15.51 17.68 -0.72
CA SER A 49 16.48 18.73 -0.36
C SER A 49 16.96 18.64 1.09
N SER A 50 16.25 17.90 1.95
CA SER A 50 16.57 17.75 3.36
C SER A 50 17.22 16.40 3.71
N ALA A 51 18.00 16.37 4.79
CA ALA A 51 18.65 15.15 5.28
C ALA A 51 17.64 14.05 5.67
N SER A 52 16.46 14.44 6.18
CA SER A 52 15.36 13.51 6.49
C SER A 52 14.75 12.91 5.23
N GLU A 53 14.48 13.72 4.20
CA GLU A 53 13.98 13.24 2.90
C GLU A 53 14.97 12.30 2.21
N ALA A 54 16.28 12.57 2.31
CA ALA A 54 17.33 11.71 1.78
C ALA A 54 17.36 10.34 2.49
N SER A 55 17.16 10.34 3.81
CA SER A 55 17.10 9.12 4.62
C SER A 55 15.88 8.29 4.24
N CYS A 56 14.70 8.91 4.18
CA CYS A 56 13.47 8.27 3.71
C CYS A 56 13.62 7.66 2.31
N LEU A 57 14.21 8.39 1.35
CA LEU A 57 14.40 7.88 0.01
C LEU A 57 15.35 6.68 -0.03
N ALA A 58 16.34 6.61 0.86
CA ALA A 58 17.17 5.42 1.03
C ALA A 58 16.35 4.22 1.54
N GLU A 59 15.45 4.43 2.52
CA GLU A 59 14.55 3.37 3.02
C GLU A 59 13.59 2.88 1.93
N VAL A 60 13.04 3.79 1.13
CA VAL A 60 12.17 3.45 -0.02
C VAL A 60 12.92 2.64 -1.07
N ARG A 61 14.17 3.00 -1.40
CA ARG A 61 15.02 2.21 -2.32
C ARG A 61 15.25 0.79 -1.83
N LEU A 62 15.47 0.61 -0.52
CA LEU A 62 15.62 -0.71 0.07
C LEU A 62 14.31 -1.50 0.00
N LEU A 63 13.18 -0.84 0.28
CA LEU A 63 11.86 -1.45 0.19
C LEU A 63 11.56 -1.94 -1.24
N LEU A 64 11.82 -1.13 -2.26
CA LEU A 64 11.64 -1.49 -3.67
C LEU A 64 12.55 -2.66 -4.07
N LYS A 65 13.83 -2.63 -3.69
CA LYS A 65 14.75 -3.76 -3.90
C LYS A 65 14.27 -5.04 -3.21
N GLY A 66 13.74 -4.92 -1.99
CA GLY A 66 13.14 -6.03 -1.27
C GLY A 66 11.95 -6.63 -2.02
N ALA A 67 11.08 -5.78 -2.59
CA ALA A 67 10.00 -6.23 -3.44
C ALA A 67 10.52 -6.93 -4.71
N GLU A 68 11.47 -6.35 -5.44
CA GLU A 68 12.08 -7.00 -6.62
C GLU A 68 12.64 -8.40 -6.30
N ALA A 69 13.28 -8.53 -5.14
CA ALA A 69 13.79 -9.79 -4.59
C ALA A 69 12.70 -10.74 -4.06
N LYS A 70 11.41 -10.35 -4.15
CA LYS A 70 10.24 -11.07 -3.64
C LYS A 70 10.31 -11.36 -2.14
N SER A 71 10.91 -10.44 -1.39
CA SER A 71 10.99 -10.48 0.07
C SER A 71 9.61 -10.29 0.68
N LEU A 72 9.14 -11.27 1.46
CA LEU A 72 7.83 -11.23 2.13
C LEU A 72 7.60 -9.94 2.93
N PRO A 73 8.55 -9.43 3.73
CA PRO A 73 8.39 -8.16 4.41
C PRO A 73 8.09 -6.95 3.52
N ALA A 74 8.83 -6.81 2.42
CA ALA A 74 8.61 -5.72 1.48
C ALA A 74 7.24 -5.87 0.81
N LEU A 75 6.89 -7.10 0.44
CA LEU A 75 5.59 -7.42 -0.14
C LEU A 75 4.43 -7.13 0.84
N ARG A 76 4.61 -7.35 2.14
CA ARG A 76 3.61 -7.01 3.17
C ARG A 76 3.37 -5.51 3.31
N VAL A 77 4.40 -4.68 3.12
CA VAL A 77 4.20 -3.22 3.05
C VAL A 77 3.25 -2.91 1.91
N PHE A 78 3.55 -3.40 0.70
CA PHE A 78 2.72 -3.14 -0.48
C PHE A 78 1.32 -3.75 -0.37
N ASP A 79 1.19 -4.95 0.20
CA ASP A 79 -0.11 -5.58 0.46
C ASP A 79 -0.97 -4.79 1.45
N ALA A 80 -0.35 -4.00 2.34
CA ALA A 80 -1.06 -3.13 3.27
C ALA A 80 -1.57 -1.82 2.64
N TRP A 81 -1.14 -1.46 1.42
CA TRP A 81 -1.68 -0.30 0.72
C TRP A 81 -3.11 -0.55 0.25
N GLY A 82 -3.93 0.49 0.34
CA GLY A 82 -5.21 0.53 -0.34
C GLY A 82 -5.03 0.51 -1.86
N LYS A 83 -6.05 -0.01 -2.54
CA LYS A 83 -6.10 -0.09 -4.00
C LYS A 83 -6.94 1.04 -4.54
N PHE A 84 -6.86 1.27 -5.85
CA PHE A 84 -7.80 2.16 -6.51
C PHE A 84 -9.19 1.52 -6.47
N PRO A 85 -10.19 2.15 -5.81
CA PRO A 85 -11.50 1.56 -5.61
C PRO A 85 -12.18 1.20 -6.94
N GLN A 86 -12.76 0.01 -6.96
CA GLN A 86 -13.64 -0.42 -8.04
C GLN A 86 -15.07 -0.01 -7.69
N GLY A 87 -15.89 0.30 -8.71
CA GLY A 87 -17.28 0.71 -8.48
C GLY A 87 -17.45 2.17 -8.06
N LEU A 88 -16.59 3.07 -8.55
CA LEU A 88 -16.73 4.52 -8.35
C LEU A 88 -18.14 5.02 -8.71
N LEU A 89 -18.72 4.53 -9.81
CA LEU A 89 -20.08 4.90 -10.25
C LEU A 89 -21.20 4.43 -9.30
N TYR A 90 -20.86 3.59 -8.32
CA TYR A 90 -21.77 3.07 -7.29
C TYR A 90 -21.45 3.60 -5.89
N GLY A 91 -20.56 4.61 -5.78
CA GLY A 91 -20.28 5.26 -4.49
C GLY A 91 -19.07 4.70 -3.73
N HIS A 92 -18.27 3.81 -4.33
CA HIS A 92 -17.08 3.29 -3.67
C HIS A 92 -15.90 4.24 -3.80
N PHE A 93 -15.75 5.16 -2.85
CA PHE A 93 -14.70 6.20 -2.89
C PHE A 93 -13.61 6.05 -1.83
N MET A 94 -13.56 4.91 -1.14
CA MET A 94 -12.59 4.69 -0.08
C MET A 94 -12.06 3.26 -0.09
N ASP A 95 -10.74 3.13 -0.01
CA ASP A 95 -10.06 1.87 0.29
C ASP A 95 -8.97 2.16 1.34
N MET A 96 -9.18 1.69 2.57
CA MET A 96 -8.27 1.95 3.68
C MET A 96 -7.02 1.05 3.68
N GLY A 97 -6.92 0.09 2.75
CA GLY A 97 -5.87 -0.93 2.82
C GLY A 97 -5.93 -1.71 4.13
N ASN A 98 -4.78 -2.23 4.58
CA ASN A 98 -4.66 -2.95 5.84
C ASN A 98 -3.89 -2.13 6.87
N TYR A 99 -4.63 -1.33 7.64
CA TYR A 99 -4.11 -0.43 8.68
C TYR A 99 -3.22 -1.14 9.71
N GLU A 100 -3.73 -2.17 10.37
CA GLU A 100 -2.99 -2.89 11.42
C GLU A 100 -1.76 -3.62 10.84
N SER A 101 -1.88 -4.21 9.65
CA SER A 101 -0.73 -4.81 8.98
C SER A 101 0.34 -3.77 8.72
N CYS A 102 -0.01 -2.57 8.23
CA CYS A 102 0.95 -1.50 8.02
C CYS A 102 1.70 -1.16 9.32
N LEU A 103 0.97 -0.90 10.40
CA LEU A 103 1.58 -0.47 11.68
C LEU A 103 2.36 -1.59 12.39
N SER A 104 2.07 -2.86 12.11
CA SER A 104 2.80 -3.99 12.70
C SER A 104 4.17 -4.25 12.07
N LEU A 105 4.53 -3.56 10.99
CA LEU A 105 5.75 -3.81 10.23
C LEU A 105 6.96 -3.13 10.87
N ASP A 106 7.90 -3.97 11.33
CA ASP A 106 9.23 -3.56 11.75
C ASP A 106 10.20 -3.69 10.57
N LEU A 107 10.42 -2.59 9.85
CA LEU A 107 11.25 -2.58 8.64
C LEU A 107 12.75 -2.70 8.98
N SER A 108 13.14 -2.35 10.21
CA SER A 108 14.52 -2.46 10.70
C SER A 108 15.04 -3.90 10.74
N LYS A 109 14.17 -4.86 11.11
CA LYS A 109 14.52 -6.30 11.16
C LYS A 109 14.39 -7.00 9.81
N SER A 110 13.61 -6.42 8.89
CA SER A 110 13.11 -7.14 7.73
C SER A 110 13.86 -6.88 6.42
N LEU A 111 14.60 -5.77 6.35
CA LEU A 111 15.38 -5.37 5.17
C LEU A 111 16.89 -5.67 5.31
N GLY A 112 17.26 -6.47 6.33
CA GLY A 112 18.63 -6.91 6.61
C GLY A 112 19.43 -5.93 7.45
N ASN A 113 20.52 -6.39 8.07
CA ASN A 113 21.41 -5.68 9.01
C ASN A 113 22.11 -4.41 8.45
N VAL A 114 21.67 -3.88 7.30
CA VAL A 114 22.21 -2.67 6.66
C VAL A 114 21.60 -1.40 7.29
N MET A 115 20.59 -1.53 8.15
CA MET A 115 19.84 -0.41 8.70
C MET A 115 20.06 -0.26 10.21
N THR A 116 20.80 0.77 10.61
CA THR A 116 20.94 1.23 12.01
C THR A 116 19.91 2.29 12.38
N THR A 117 18.87 2.49 11.56
CA THR A 117 17.79 3.44 11.81
C THR A 117 16.53 2.70 12.29
N ASN A 118 15.84 3.28 13.28
CA ASN A 118 14.52 2.84 13.75
C ASN A 118 13.49 3.02 12.62
N ALA A 119 13.52 2.15 11.62
CA ALA A 119 12.61 2.16 10.48
C ALA A 119 11.33 1.41 10.87
N GLY A 120 10.40 2.12 11.50
CA GLY A 120 9.02 1.67 11.62
C GLY A 120 8.26 1.92 10.32
N ALA A 121 7.03 1.45 10.24
CA ALA A 121 6.09 1.88 9.23
C ALA A 121 5.24 3.07 9.70
N LYS A 122 4.70 3.82 8.75
CA LYS A 122 3.75 4.90 8.95
C LYS A 122 2.58 4.69 8.02
N TYR A 123 1.38 4.61 8.60
CA TYR A 123 0.14 4.61 7.86
C TYR A 123 -0.31 6.05 7.62
N CYS A 124 -0.79 6.39 6.44
CA CYS A 124 -1.42 7.68 6.16
C CYS A 124 -2.67 7.51 5.32
N LEU A 125 -3.73 8.27 5.61
CA LEU A 125 -4.90 8.35 4.74
C LEU A 125 -4.71 9.46 3.71
N SER A 126 -4.54 9.07 2.45
CA SER A 126 -4.46 9.99 1.32
C SER A 126 -5.84 10.35 0.79
N ARG A 127 -6.03 11.60 0.36
CA ARG A 127 -7.28 12.09 -0.22
C ARG A 127 -7.00 12.79 -1.55
N MET A 128 -7.59 12.27 -2.62
CA MET A 128 -7.48 12.81 -3.97
C MET A 128 -8.82 13.41 -4.35
N GLN A 129 -8.81 14.61 -4.93
CA GLN A 129 -10.01 15.26 -5.42
C GLN A 129 -10.03 15.18 -6.94
N PHE A 130 -11.17 14.77 -7.48
CA PHE A 130 -11.47 14.74 -8.90
C PHE A 130 -12.69 15.62 -9.16
N GLU A 131 -12.81 16.13 -10.38
CA GLU A 131 -14.05 16.75 -10.84
C GLU A 131 -15.19 15.72 -10.76
N SER A 132 -16.38 16.18 -10.38
CA SER A 132 -17.53 15.30 -10.17
C SER A 132 -17.90 14.57 -11.47
N LEU A 133 -17.84 13.23 -11.45
CA LEU A 133 -18.29 12.38 -12.56
C LEU A 133 -19.83 12.34 -12.70
N LEU A 134 -20.55 12.77 -11.65
CA LEU A 134 -22.00 12.61 -11.49
C LEU A 134 -22.66 13.98 -11.34
N MET A 135 -22.32 14.91 -12.24
CA MET A 135 -22.69 16.33 -12.22
C MET A 135 -24.21 16.64 -12.13
N GLU A 136 -25.09 15.63 -12.15
CA GLU A 136 -26.55 15.83 -12.12
C GLU A 136 -27.28 15.18 -10.92
N ALA A 137 -26.66 14.28 -10.15
CA ALA A 137 -27.42 13.47 -9.18
C ALA A 137 -27.15 13.77 -7.70
N ALA A 138 -26.00 14.35 -7.34
CA ALA A 138 -25.53 14.36 -5.94
C ALA A 138 -25.23 15.75 -5.33
N GLY A 139 -25.33 16.85 -6.10
CA GLY A 139 -25.06 18.20 -5.58
C GLY A 139 -23.65 18.41 -5.03
N ALA A 140 -22.69 17.55 -5.38
CA ALA A 140 -21.29 17.64 -4.98
C ALA A 140 -20.42 18.04 -6.18
N ASP A 141 -19.72 19.17 -6.04
CA ASP A 141 -18.86 19.75 -7.07
C ASP A 141 -17.57 18.94 -7.30
N ALA A 142 -17.19 18.07 -6.35
CA ALA A 142 -15.97 17.27 -6.43
C ALA A 142 -16.15 15.87 -5.84
N LEU A 143 -15.46 14.90 -6.45
CA LEU A 143 -15.35 13.53 -5.99
C LEU A 143 -14.07 13.38 -5.15
N THR A 144 -14.20 12.99 -3.87
CA THR A 144 -13.03 12.71 -3.01
C THR A 144 -12.78 11.21 -2.90
N LEU A 145 -11.66 10.76 -3.45
CA LEU A 145 -11.16 9.40 -3.32
C LEU A 145 -10.20 9.30 -2.12
N SER A 146 -10.43 8.37 -1.21
CA SER A 146 -9.56 8.17 -0.03
C SER A 146 -8.86 6.82 -0.09
N ILE A 147 -7.52 6.81 0.00
CA ILE A 147 -6.72 5.58 -0.06
C ILE A 147 -5.77 5.52 1.15
N GLY A 148 -5.78 4.41 1.88
CA GLY A 148 -4.81 4.10 2.92
C GLY A 148 -3.43 3.79 2.33
N THR A 149 -2.38 4.40 2.86
CA THR A 149 -1.00 4.28 2.34
C THR A 149 -0.07 3.82 3.45
N CYS A 150 0.99 3.09 3.10
CA CYS A 150 1.97 2.56 4.06
C CYS A 150 3.41 2.89 3.63
N ILE A 151 4.07 3.80 4.34
CA ILE A 151 5.42 4.26 4.00
C ILE A 151 6.40 4.03 5.18
N PRO A 152 7.71 4.07 4.97
CA PRO A 152 8.66 4.10 6.07
C PRO A 152 8.42 5.30 7.00
N SER A 153 8.63 5.13 8.30
CA SER A 153 8.37 6.16 9.32
C SER A 153 9.25 7.40 9.20
N SER A 154 10.40 7.27 8.54
CA SER A 154 11.30 8.38 8.22
C SER A 154 10.74 9.34 7.18
N CYS A 155 9.77 8.89 6.37
CA CYS A 155 9.16 9.68 5.31
C CYS A 155 8.12 10.65 5.87
N SER A 156 8.01 11.85 5.31
CA SER A 156 6.98 12.84 5.71
C SER A 156 5.71 12.70 4.86
N ALA A 157 4.56 13.14 5.39
CA ALA A 157 3.32 13.22 4.61
C ALA A 157 3.47 14.12 3.38
N ALA A 158 4.20 15.22 3.50
CA ALA A 158 4.47 16.14 2.39
C ALA A 158 5.25 15.44 1.27
N GLN A 159 6.26 14.65 1.60
CA GLN A 159 7.05 13.90 0.64
C GLN A 159 6.20 12.82 -0.07
N LEU A 160 5.40 12.07 0.68
CA LEU A 160 4.43 11.13 0.09
C LEU A 160 3.43 11.85 -0.83
N SER A 161 2.87 12.99 -0.40
CA SER A 161 1.95 13.78 -1.21
C SER A 161 2.57 14.18 -2.54
N ARG A 162 3.85 14.59 -2.56
CA ARG A 162 4.55 14.94 -3.81
C ARG A 162 4.72 13.74 -4.74
N TRP A 163 5.10 12.57 -4.20
CA TRP A 163 5.24 11.35 -5.00
C TRP A 163 3.91 10.89 -5.59
N MET A 164 2.85 10.94 -4.78
CA MET A 164 1.49 10.65 -5.24
C MET A 164 1.05 11.62 -6.34
N SER A 165 1.24 12.93 -6.16
CA SER A 165 0.92 13.93 -7.19
C SER A 165 1.72 13.70 -8.47
N GLY A 166 3.00 13.35 -8.36
CA GLY A 166 3.85 13.01 -9.50
C GLY A 166 3.32 11.81 -10.29
N HIS A 167 2.93 10.74 -9.59
CA HIS A 167 2.40 9.53 -10.22
C HIS A 167 1.00 9.75 -10.83
N LEU A 168 0.13 10.47 -10.13
CA LEU A 168 -1.20 10.83 -10.64
C LEU A 168 -1.08 11.70 -11.91
N LYS A 169 -0.11 12.62 -11.96
CA LYS A 169 0.17 13.41 -13.16
C LYS A 169 0.62 12.53 -14.33
N GLU A 170 1.45 11.53 -14.09
CA GLU A 170 1.87 10.57 -15.12
C GLU A 170 0.68 9.76 -15.63
N MET A 171 -0.18 9.28 -14.74
CA MET A 171 -1.37 8.50 -15.12
C MET A 171 -2.42 9.32 -15.87
N PHE A 172 -2.68 10.57 -15.47
CA PHE A 172 -3.81 11.36 -15.98
C PHE A 172 -3.41 12.47 -16.95
N GLY A 173 -2.12 12.72 -17.16
CA GLY A 173 -1.63 13.70 -18.15
C GLY A 173 -1.96 15.17 -17.84
N GLN A 174 -2.39 15.49 -16.62
CA GLN A 174 -2.74 16.87 -16.20
C GLN A 174 -1.94 17.34 -14.98
N ASN A 175 -1.74 18.66 -14.90
CA ASN A 175 -1.10 19.36 -13.77
C ASN A 175 -2.05 19.68 -12.60
N SER A 176 -3.27 19.11 -12.57
CA SER A 176 -4.42 19.71 -11.87
C SER A 176 -4.63 19.28 -10.41
N THR A 177 -3.57 19.01 -9.65
CA THR A 177 -3.72 18.85 -8.19
C THR A 177 -2.59 19.56 -7.46
N GLU A 178 -2.72 20.87 -7.34
CA GLU A 178 -2.01 21.67 -6.31
C GLU A 178 -2.57 21.35 -4.90
N ALA A 179 -3.60 20.50 -4.81
CA ALA A 179 -4.16 20.02 -3.56
C ALA A 179 -3.17 19.09 -2.83
N THR A 180 -2.91 19.40 -1.56
CA THR A 180 -2.19 18.53 -0.62
C THR A 180 -2.98 17.22 -0.44
N LEU A 181 -2.43 16.12 -0.96
CA LEU A 181 -3.07 14.80 -0.96
C LEU A 181 -2.95 14.10 0.39
N VAL A 182 -1.88 14.39 1.15
CA VAL A 182 -1.60 13.74 2.43
C VAL A 182 -1.14 14.78 3.43
N GLN A 183 -1.71 14.75 4.63
CA GLN A 183 -1.33 15.63 5.73
C GLN A 183 -0.85 14.79 6.91
N GLU A 184 0.09 15.31 7.69
CA GLU A 184 0.67 14.56 8.81
C GLU A 184 -0.35 14.21 9.89
N LYS A 185 -1.41 15.02 10.05
CA LYS A 185 -2.54 14.73 10.95
C LYS A 185 -3.36 13.50 10.55
N ASP A 186 -3.29 13.11 9.28
CA ASP A 186 -3.98 11.93 8.74
C ASP A 186 -3.04 10.70 8.74
N CYS A 187 -1.88 10.80 9.41
CA CYS A 187 -0.90 9.73 9.55
C CYS A 187 -0.82 9.18 10.98
N THR A 188 -0.44 7.91 11.10
CA THR A 188 -0.19 7.21 12.36
C THR A 188 1.11 6.42 12.26
N LEU A 189 1.94 6.49 13.29
CA LEU A 189 3.22 5.77 13.38
C LEU A 189 3.02 4.39 14.03
N ALA A 190 3.83 3.42 13.62
CA ALA A 190 3.87 2.07 14.21
C ALA A 190 4.20 2.08 15.73
N HIS A 191 4.91 3.11 16.20
CA HIS A 191 5.26 3.23 17.60
C HIS A 191 4.01 3.63 18.40
N ARG A 192 3.29 2.63 18.92
CA ARG A 192 2.43 2.86 20.08
C ARG A 192 3.36 3.16 21.25
N ASP A 193 3.39 4.41 21.70
CA ASP A 193 3.74 4.64 23.10
C ASP A 193 2.78 3.80 23.94
N PRO A 194 3.24 3.08 24.98
CA PRO A 194 2.34 2.34 25.84
C PRO A 194 1.29 3.32 26.37
N MET A 195 0.00 3.03 26.12
CA MET A 195 -1.11 3.85 26.59
C MET A 195 -0.91 4.14 28.08
N ASN A 196 -0.85 5.42 28.42
CA ASN A 196 -0.80 5.81 29.81
C ASN A 196 -2.18 5.54 30.43
N GLY A 197 -2.26 5.40 31.76
CA GLY A 197 -3.52 5.09 32.44
C GLY A 197 -4.67 6.07 32.16
N LEU A 198 -4.34 7.29 31.69
CA LEU A 198 -5.31 8.31 31.29
C LEU A 198 -5.89 8.09 29.89
N ASP A 199 -5.16 7.44 28.98
CA ASP A 199 -5.61 7.20 27.60
C ASP A 199 -6.71 6.13 27.54
N TRP A 200 -6.77 5.25 28.55
CA TRP A 200 -7.83 4.26 28.70
C TRP A 200 -9.22 4.89 28.91
N PHE A 201 -9.30 6.08 29.52
CA PHE A 201 -10.58 6.74 29.80
C PHE A 201 -11.16 7.50 28.60
N ALA A 202 -10.44 7.55 27.48
CA ALA A 202 -10.85 8.24 26.26
C ALA A 202 -11.44 7.31 25.17
N VAL A 203 -11.57 6.00 25.48
CA VAL A 203 -12.22 4.97 24.64
C VAL A 203 -13.58 4.62 25.24
#